data_AF-A0A6B0BKU4-F1
#
_entry.id   AF-A0A6B0BKU4-F1
#
_cell.length_a   1.000
_cell.length_b   1.000
_cell.length_c   1.000
_cell.angle_alpha   90.00
_cell.angle_beta   90.00
_cell.angle_gamma   90.00
#
_symmetry.space_group_name_H-M   'P 1'
#
loop_
_entity.id
_entity.type
_entity.pdbx_description
1 polymer ?
#
loop_
_entity_poly.entity_id
_entity_poly.type
_entity_poly.pdbx_seq_one_letter_code
_entity_poly.pdbx_strand_id
1 'polypeptide(L)'
;MKDKYKIDPGIIKNNTEETTAISKISYEVENANLYGADSEDITRQIEYLKAKKKFPSNLEYVDSYTDSLNGVTTSAFLNKDTGK
;
A
#
# COMPACT_ATOMS: atom_id res chain seq x y z
N MET A 1 -4.01 21.18 -11.24
CA MET A 1 -3.87 19.71 -11.17
C MET A 1 -4.78 19.24 -10.04
N LYS A 2 -5.63 18.22 -10.24
CA LYS A 2 -6.27 17.55 -9.10
C LYS A 2 -5.13 16.96 -8.25
N ASP A 3 -5.16 17.16 -6.94
CA ASP A 3 -4.21 16.51 -6.05
C ASP A 3 -4.35 14.99 -6.23
N LYS A 4 -3.27 14.31 -6.59
CA LYS A 4 -3.24 12.85 -6.66
C LYS A 4 -3.55 12.27 -5.27
N TYR A 5 -4.24 11.14 -5.23
CA TYR A 5 -4.66 10.50 -3.99
C TYR A 5 -3.47 10.26 -3.04
N LYS A 6 -3.71 10.51 -1.75
CA LYS A 6 -2.71 10.35 -0.68
C LYS A 6 -3.07 9.15 0.18
N ILE A 7 -2.20 8.15 0.21
CA ILE A 7 -2.34 6.96 1.06
C ILE A 7 -2.30 7.39 2.52
N ASP A 8 -3.37 7.08 3.26
CA ASP A 8 -3.44 7.30 4.70
C ASP A 8 -3.18 5.99 5.47
N PRO A 9 -2.02 5.85 6.13
CA PRO A 9 -1.74 4.68 6.95
C PRO A 9 -2.65 4.58 8.18
N GLY A 10 -3.35 5.65 8.59
CA GLY A 10 -4.17 5.66 9.80
C GLY A 10 -3.40 5.19 11.04
N ILE A 11 -3.82 4.05 11.61
CA ILE A 11 -3.23 3.45 12.82
C ILE A 11 -1.97 2.60 12.56
N ILE A 12 -1.56 2.42 11.30
CA ILE A 12 -0.43 1.56 10.95
C ILE A 12 0.91 2.19 11.38
N LYS A 13 1.76 1.37 11.99
CA LYS A 13 3.09 1.70 12.51
C LYS A 13 4.07 0.56 12.23
N ASN A 14 5.34 0.76 12.54
CA ASN A 14 6.42 -0.17 12.23
C ASN A 14 6.28 -1.59 12.84
N ASN A 15 5.49 -1.75 13.88
CA ASN A 15 5.25 -3.03 14.56
C ASN A 15 3.78 -3.46 14.52
N THR A 16 2.97 -2.90 13.62
CA THR A 16 1.62 -3.40 13.38
C THR A 16 1.68 -4.82 12.82
N GLU A 17 0.76 -5.68 13.28
CA GLU A 17 0.60 -7.04 12.76
C GLU A 17 0.34 -7.03 11.24
N GLU A 18 0.91 -8.02 10.56
CA GLU A 18 1.01 -8.10 9.10
C GLU A 18 -0.34 -8.06 8.40
N THR A 19 -1.29 -8.91 8.78
CA THR A 19 -2.60 -9.01 8.14
C THR A 19 -3.37 -7.69 8.26
N THR A 20 -3.28 -7.05 9.42
CA THR A 20 -3.88 -5.73 9.67
C THR A 20 -3.29 -4.66 8.76
N ALA A 21 -1.97 -4.63 8.62
CA ALA A 21 -1.29 -3.67 7.75
C ALA A 21 -1.58 -3.92 6.27
N ILE A 22 -1.51 -5.16 5.82
CA ILE A 22 -1.83 -5.55 4.44
C ILE A 22 -3.27 -5.16 4.10
N SER A 23 -4.23 -5.48 4.97
CA SER A 23 -5.64 -5.15 4.73
C SER A 23 -5.87 -3.65 4.59
N LYS A 24 -5.36 -2.85 5.53
CA LYS A 24 -5.53 -1.38 5.48
C LYS A 24 -4.83 -0.77 4.26
N ILE A 25 -3.60 -1.18 3.97
CA ILE A 25 -2.83 -0.58 2.88
C ILE A 25 -3.35 -1.03 1.52
N SER A 26 -3.85 -2.26 1.37
CA SER A 26 -4.50 -2.71 0.14
C SER A 26 -5.72 -1.86 -0.19
N TYR A 27 -6.51 -1.48 0.82
CA TYR A 27 -7.66 -0.59 0.63
C TYR A 27 -7.24 0.83 0.19
N GLU A 28 -6.15 1.37 0.74
CA GLU A 28 -5.63 2.67 0.31
C GLU A 28 -5.02 2.61 -1.11
N VAL A 29 -4.40 1.50 -1.48
CA VAL A 29 -3.87 1.25 -2.83
C VAL A 29 -5.00 1.14 -3.86
N GLU A 30 -6.09 0.44 -3.53
CA GLU A 30 -7.31 0.41 -4.36
C GLU A 30 -7.83 1.82 -4.61
N ASN A 31 -7.98 2.62 -3.56
CA ASN A 31 -8.41 4.02 -3.73
C ASN A 31 -7.40 4.81 -4.58
N ALA A 32 -6.10 4.66 -4.34
CA ALA A 32 -5.07 5.34 -5.12
C ALA A 32 -5.20 5.03 -6.62
N ASN A 33 -5.36 3.75 -6.97
CA ASN A 33 -5.59 3.31 -8.34
C ASN A 33 -6.89 3.90 -8.92
N LEU A 34 -8.01 3.85 -8.18
CA LEU A 34 -9.30 4.43 -8.59
C LEU A 34 -9.22 5.94 -8.85
N TYR A 35 -8.39 6.65 -8.10
CA TYR A 35 -8.16 8.10 -8.26
C TYR A 35 -7.00 8.43 -9.23
N GLY A 36 -6.49 7.44 -9.96
CA GLY A 36 -5.51 7.63 -11.04
C GLY A 36 -4.08 7.89 -10.58
N ALA A 37 -3.71 7.43 -9.38
CA ALA A 37 -2.30 7.33 -9.01
C ALA A 37 -1.64 6.22 -9.84
N ASP A 38 -0.46 6.48 -10.36
CA ASP A 38 0.37 5.47 -11.03
C ASP A 38 1.14 4.63 -9.99
N SER A 39 1.69 3.50 -10.44
CA SER A 39 2.41 2.57 -9.57
C SER A 39 3.66 3.21 -8.93
N GLU A 40 4.34 4.10 -9.65
CA GLU A 40 5.50 4.84 -9.12
C GLU A 40 5.09 5.75 -7.95
N ASP A 41 3.95 6.44 -8.05
CA ASP A 41 3.42 7.26 -6.98
C ASP A 41 3.00 6.44 -5.75
N ILE A 42 2.38 5.28 -5.96
CA ILE A 42 1.98 4.38 -4.88
C ILE A 42 3.21 3.86 -4.15
N THR A 43 4.19 3.32 -4.89
CA THR A 43 5.45 2.83 -4.34
C THR A 43 6.19 3.92 -3.56
N ARG A 44 6.29 5.14 -4.14
CA ARG A 44 6.93 6.28 -3.47
C ARG A 44 6.25 6.66 -2.17
N GLN A 45 4.91 6.62 -2.13
CA GLN A 45 4.16 6.91 -0.91
C GLN A 45 4.38 5.85 0.17
N ILE A 46 4.34 4.56 -0.20
CA ILE A 46 4.55 3.46 0.77
C ILE A 46 5.99 3.48 1.32
N GLU A 47 7.00 3.69 0.46
CA GLU A 47 8.39 3.82 0.90
C GLU A 47 8.60 5.03 1.82
N TYR A 48 7.91 6.15 1.55
CA TYR A 48 7.89 7.29 2.47
C TYR A 48 7.29 6.93 3.83
N LEU A 49 6.19 6.17 3.86
CA LEU A 49 5.56 5.71 5.11
C LEU A 49 6.49 4.79 5.90
N LYS A 50 7.17 3.86 5.22
CA LYS A 50 8.19 2.97 5.79
C LYS A 50 9.35 3.75 6.40
N ALA A 51 9.89 4.74 5.69
CA ALA A 51 10.93 5.64 6.20
C ALA A 51 10.47 6.44 7.44
N LYS A 52 9.18 6.76 7.53
CA LYS A 52 8.56 7.43 8.69
C LYS A 52 8.11 6.48 9.81
N LYS A 53 8.42 5.18 9.72
CA LYS A 53 7.97 4.14 10.68
C LYS A 53 6.44 4.03 10.79
N LYS A 54 5.72 4.41 9.72
CA LYS A 54 4.25 4.34 9.57
C LYS A 54 3.81 3.15 8.68
N PHE A 55 4.68 2.17 8.52
CA PHE A 55 4.45 0.93 7.80
C PHE A 55 5.33 -0.16 8.42
N PRO A 56 4.88 -1.43 8.52
CA PRO A 56 5.65 -2.48 9.18
C PRO A 56 7.02 -2.68 8.54
N SER A 57 8.06 -2.80 9.36
CA SER A 57 9.43 -2.92 8.84
C SER A 57 9.72 -4.27 8.19
N ASN A 58 8.94 -5.30 8.50
CA ASN A 58 9.02 -6.63 7.94
C ASN A 58 8.25 -6.79 6.62
N LEU A 59 7.43 -5.82 6.22
CA LEU A 59 6.69 -5.85 4.96
C LEU A 59 7.34 -4.93 3.92
N GLU A 60 7.13 -5.31 2.66
CA GLU A 60 7.47 -4.52 1.48
C GLU A 60 6.32 -4.59 0.48
N TYR A 61 5.90 -3.43 -0.03
CA TYR A 61 4.96 -3.41 -1.15
C TYR A 61 5.71 -3.76 -2.43
N VAL A 62 5.16 -4.68 -3.22
CA VAL A 62 5.78 -5.16 -4.46
C VAL A 62 5.09 -4.55 -5.66
N ASP A 63 3.77 -4.73 -5.75
CA ASP A 63 2.97 -4.25 -6.89
C ASP A 63 1.47 -4.28 -6.55
N SER A 64 0.66 -3.67 -7.41
CA SER A 64 -0.79 -3.84 -7.39
C SER A 64 -1.39 -3.78 -8.79
N TYR A 65 -2.46 -4.53 -8.98
CA TYR A 65 -3.25 -4.54 -10.20
C TYR A 65 -4.71 -4.24 -9.89
N THR A 66 -5.32 -3.37 -10.70
CA THR A 66 -6.76 -3.04 -10.60
C THR A 66 -7.45 -3.38 -11.91
N ASP A 67 -8.39 -4.31 -11.84
CA ASP A 67 -9.38 -4.55 -12.89
C ASP A 67 -10.61 -3.70 -12.60
N SER A 68 -10.66 -2.51 -13.20
CA SER A 68 -11.78 -1.58 -13.05
C SER A 68 -13.08 -2.09 -13.66
N LEU A 69 -13.03 -3.04 -14.59
CA LEU A 69 -14.23 -3.60 -15.21
C LEU A 69 -14.98 -4.51 -14.23
N ASN A 70 -14.23 -5.30 -13.46
CA ASN A 70 -14.79 -6.26 -12.51
C ASN A 70 -14.75 -5.79 -11.05
N GLY A 71 -14.18 -4.61 -10.78
CA GLY A 71 -14.09 -4.05 -9.43
C GLY A 71 -13.16 -4.85 -8.53
N VAL A 72 -12.06 -5.36 -9.08
CA VAL A 72 -11.09 -6.20 -8.34
C VAL A 72 -9.75 -5.48 -8.26
N THR A 73 -9.23 -5.33 -7.05
CA THR A 73 -7.85 -4.88 -6.82
C THR A 73 -7.08 -5.97 -6.08
N THR A 74 -5.91 -6.30 -6.61
CA THR A 74 -4.94 -7.19 -5.96
C THR A 74 -3.71 -6.37 -5.59
N SER A 75 -3.24 -6.51 -4.36
CA SER A 75 -1.97 -5.92 -3.90
C SER A 75 -1.05 -7.03 -3.42
N ALA A 76 0.22 -6.97 -3.83
CA ALA A 76 1.25 -7.92 -3.44
C ALA A 76 2.20 -7.29 -2.43
N PHE A 77 2.48 -8.03 -1.36
CA PHE A 77 3.43 -7.65 -0.34
C PHE A 77 4.40 -8.79 -0.10
N LEU A 78 5.67 -8.47 0.10
CA LEU A 78 6.70 -9.40 0.52
C LEU A 78 6.94 -9.24 2.02
N ASN A 79 6.78 -10.33 2.77
CA ASN A 79 7.24 -10.43 4.13
C ASN A 79 8.71 -10.84 4.15
N LYS A 80 9.57 -9.90 4.53
CA LYS A 80 11.02 -10.06 4.57
C LYS A 80 11.51 -11.01 5.66
N ASP A 81 10.71 -11.28 6.68
CA ASP A 81 11.07 -12.24 7.73
C ASP A 81 10.86 -13.69 7.25
N THR A 82 9.88 -13.92 6.37
CA THR A 82 9.49 -15.27 5.92
C THR A 82 9.85 -15.55 4.45
N GLY A 83 10.14 -14.52 3.67
CA GLY A 83 10.37 -14.60 2.22
C GLY A 83 9.12 -14.92 1.40
N LYS A 84 7.93 -14.75 1.99
CA LYS A 84 6.63 -15.02 1.37
C LYS A 84 5.93 -13.76 0.92
#